data_AF-A0A2N1UP88-F1
#
_entry.id   AF-A0A2N1UP88-F1
#
_cell.length_a   1.000
_cell.length_b   1.000
_cell.length_c   1.000
_cell.angle_alpha   90.00
_cell.angle_beta   90.00
_cell.angle_gamma   90.00
#
_symmetry.space_group_name_H-M   'P 1'
#
loop_
_entity.id
_entity.type
_entity.pdbx_description
1 polymer ?
#
loop_
_entity_poly.entity_id
_entity_poly.type
_entity_poly.pdbx_seq_one_letter_code
_entity_poly.pdbx_strand_id
1 'polypeptide(L)'
;MTKKINLILIIAIIVLVIINIGTVYFLYLKQNNKIDNKKQEVNIIPENNISNENEILADKKLSTSTSEKNIVVAWNEWPITTIFGQLFPYAQIEEVVKNFNSKKENIGSQIDKDVFEDSVKIYKVGVIAQGDYLGGELFILKCISGQEGMYKEQMFRVIKTKDDRLVLLSKYSQEPLDILKELCIIDDKTVISDLEKLPVNISILNSKIKLIKNLKEPFLLINDYQEPKKLFEYSKNEFVYKDKESNCFFIKAPDGTAKEYYLDLDFIGLAGNSEGSNNKSMFAYGGIIPNMLDFIWLDDSKNSNEYTFQKTGMCGSFGCYNYADYITDISQLEKVGQTANNNAIYELKDKNFTIKNAENSILKEIYNNYYPGYDEVKKQEKTKISFEEFVKEHPLIYWQDPFGEFIEFKNAKYLPAVECS
;
A
#
# COMPACT_ATOMS: atom_id res chain seq x y z
N MET A 1 57.94 -28.76 -17.79
CA MET A 1 57.00 -28.83 -16.64
C MET A 1 55.73 -27.99 -16.87
N THR A 2 55.87 -26.77 -17.39
CA THR A 2 54.78 -25.80 -17.65
C THR A 2 53.64 -26.30 -18.54
N LYS A 3 53.90 -27.09 -19.61
CA LYS A 3 52.82 -27.61 -20.48
C LYS A 3 51.84 -28.57 -19.78
N LYS A 4 52.32 -29.36 -18.80
CA LYS A 4 51.45 -30.29 -18.04
C LYS A 4 50.57 -29.55 -17.04
N ILE A 5 51.08 -28.48 -16.44
CA ILE A 5 50.34 -27.65 -15.48
C ILE A 5 49.17 -26.92 -16.18
N ASN A 6 49.42 -26.36 -17.37
CA ASN A 6 48.37 -25.68 -18.14
C ASN A 6 47.24 -26.62 -18.57
N LEU A 7 47.56 -27.87 -18.93
CA LEU A 7 46.55 -28.86 -19.32
C LEU A 7 45.65 -29.23 -18.12
N ILE A 8 46.23 -29.42 -16.93
CA ILE A 8 45.47 -29.75 -15.71
C ILE A 8 44.53 -28.60 -15.33
N LEU A 9 44.99 -27.34 -15.46
CA LEU A 9 44.18 -26.15 -15.19
C LEU A 9 42.99 -26.03 -16.15
N ILE A 10 43.20 -26.28 -17.45
CA ILE A 10 42.11 -26.26 -18.43
C ILE A 10 41.07 -27.33 -18.12
N ILE A 11 41.50 -28.55 -17.77
CA ILE A 11 40.59 -29.64 -17.39
C ILE A 11 39.80 -29.26 -16.13
N ALA A 12 40.45 -28.67 -15.12
CA ALA A 12 39.79 -28.23 -13.90
C ALA A 12 38.71 -27.17 -14.18
N ILE A 13 38.99 -26.19 -15.05
CA ILE A 13 38.03 -25.15 -15.44
C ILE A 13 36.82 -25.77 -16.16
N ILE A 14 37.04 -26.69 -17.10
CA ILE A 14 35.96 -27.37 -17.83
C ILE A 14 35.07 -28.16 -16.86
N VAL A 15 35.65 -28.91 -15.93
CA VAL A 15 34.89 -29.65 -14.91
C VAL A 15 34.05 -28.70 -14.04
N LEU A 16 34.61 -27.56 -13.65
CA LEU A 16 33.93 -26.58 -12.82
C LEU A 16 32.75 -25.91 -13.55
N VAL A 17 32.88 -25.66 -14.85
CA VAL A 17 31.78 -25.16 -15.70
C VAL A 17 30.67 -26.21 -15.84
N ILE A 18 31.01 -27.48 -16.09
CA ILE A 18 30.02 -28.56 -16.22
C ILE A 18 29.24 -28.77 -14.92
N ILE A 19 29.91 -28.73 -13.76
CA ILE A 19 29.26 -28.86 -12.45
C ILE A 19 28.29 -27.70 -12.21
N ASN A 20 28.66 -26.47 -12.55
CA ASN A 20 27.78 -25.31 -12.39
C ASN A 20 26.54 -25.40 -13.30
N ILE A 21 26.72 -25.78 -14.57
CA ILE A 21 25.60 -25.97 -15.51
C ILE A 21 24.66 -27.07 -15.00
N GLY A 22 25.21 -28.21 -14.54
CA GLY A 22 24.42 -29.31 -13.97
C GLY A 22 23.64 -28.90 -12.72
N THR A 23 24.25 -28.08 -11.86
CA THR A 23 23.60 -27.59 -10.63
C THR A 23 22.44 -26.64 -10.95
N VAL A 24 22.64 -25.71 -11.88
CA VAL A 24 21.59 -24.78 -12.33
C VAL A 24 20.43 -25.56 -12.98
N TYR A 25 20.73 -26.55 -13.84
CA TYR A 25 19.72 -27.39 -14.47
C TYR A 25 18.93 -28.22 -13.46
N PHE A 26 19.60 -28.79 -12.45
CA PHE A 26 18.93 -29.54 -11.39
C PHE A 26 18.00 -28.66 -10.54
N LEU A 27 18.43 -27.44 -10.20
CA LEU A 27 17.60 -26.48 -9.48
C LEU A 27 16.37 -26.08 -10.30
N TYR A 28 16.54 -25.86 -11.61
CA TYR A 28 15.44 -25.57 -12.53
C TYR A 28 14.40 -26.69 -12.58
N LEU A 29 14.84 -27.96 -12.71
CA LEU A 29 13.92 -29.11 -12.72
C LEU A 29 13.17 -29.27 -11.38
N LYS A 30 13.85 -29.03 -10.25
CA LYS A 30 13.24 -29.11 -8.92
C LYS A 30 12.15 -28.04 -8.71
N GLN A 31 12.31 -26.87 -9.34
CA GLN A 31 11.33 -25.80 -9.28
C GLN A 31 10.08 -26.12 -10.10
N ASN A 32 10.23 -26.71 -11.29
CA ASN A 32 9.09 -27.04 -12.16
C ASN A 32 8.27 -28.24 -11.66
N ASN A 33 8.89 -29.25 -11.02
CA ASN A 33 8.17 -30.42 -10.50
C ASN A 33 7.29 -30.14 -9.27
N LYS A 34 7.31 -28.92 -8.70
CA LYS A 34 6.43 -28.54 -7.58
C LYS A 34 5.06 -28.02 -8.01
N ILE A 35 4.81 -27.84 -9.30
CA ILE A 35 3.60 -27.15 -9.80
C ILE A 35 2.45 -28.10 -10.18
N ASP A 36 2.74 -29.36 -10.49
CA ASP A 36 1.70 -30.32 -10.89
C ASP A 36 1.44 -31.37 -9.80
N ASN A 37 0.49 -31.11 -8.89
CA ASN A 37 -0.36 -32.14 -8.24
C ASN A 37 -1.37 -31.54 -7.23
N LYS A 38 -2.23 -30.63 -7.69
CA LYS A 38 -3.54 -30.39 -7.07
C LYS A 38 -4.60 -30.20 -8.16
N LYS A 39 -4.98 -31.30 -8.81
CA LYS A 39 -6.26 -31.36 -9.54
C LYS A 39 -7.38 -31.44 -8.48
N GLN A 40 -8.07 -30.33 -8.30
CA GLN A 40 -9.37 -30.27 -7.60
C GLN A 40 -10.45 -30.84 -8.51
N GLU A 41 -11.23 -31.78 -7.99
CA GLU A 41 -12.57 -32.07 -8.50
C GLU A 41 -13.48 -30.89 -8.10
N VAL A 42 -13.92 -30.12 -9.08
CA VAL A 42 -14.90 -29.04 -8.90
C VAL A 42 -16.28 -29.61 -9.21
N ASN A 43 -17.09 -29.80 -8.16
CA ASN A 43 -18.52 -30.04 -8.30
C ASN A 43 -19.21 -28.74 -8.71
N ILE A 44 -19.78 -28.73 -9.92
CA ILE A 44 -20.60 -27.64 -10.44
C ILE A 44 -21.98 -27.73 -9.79
N ILE A 45 -22.35 -26.73 -8.97
CA ILE A 45 -23.71 -26.52 -8.47
C ILE A 45 -24.42 -25.53 -9.42
N PRO A 46 -25.69 -25.73 -9.80
CA PRO A 46 -26.37 -24.84 -10.72
C PRO A 46 -26.70 -23.49 -10.08
N GLU A 47 -26.47 -22.41 -10.85
CA GLU A 47 -26.86 -21.04 -10.54
C GLU A 47 -28.38 -20.93 -10.37
N ASN A 48 -28.82 -20.42 -9.23
CA ASN A 48 -30.17 -19.91 -9.03
C ASN A 48 -30.13 -18.39 -8.86
N ASN A 49 -30.90 -17.74 -9.74
CA ASN A 49 -31.35 -16.35 -9.76
C ASN A 49 -31.21 -15.57 -8.45
N ILE A 50 -30.36 -14.54 -8.46
CA ILE A 50 -30.44 -13.43 -7.51
C ILE A 50 -30.87 -12.19 -8.29
N SER A 51 -32.02 -11.68 -7.89
CA SER A 51 -32.70 -10.48 -8.37
C SER A 51 -31.88 -9.22 -8.12
N ASN A 52 -31.85 -8.35 -9.14
CA ASN A 52 -31.32 -6.99 -9.08
C ASN A 52 -32.21 -6.10 -8.21
N GLU A 53 -31.68 -5.65 -7.08
CA GLU A 53 -32.11 -4.42 -6.41
C GLU A 53 -30.88 -3.53 -6.21
N ASN A 54 -30.73 -2.54 -7.09
CA ASN A 54 -29.85 -1.39 -6.90
C ASN A 54 -30.70 -0.15 -7.14
N GLU A 55 -31.36 0.31 -6.09
CA GLU A 55 -31.98 1.63 -6.02
C GLU A 55 -31.34 2.34 -4.83
N ILE A 56 -30.59 3.41 -5.07
CA ILE A 56 -30.45 4.59 -4.18
C ILE A 56 -29.80 5.73 -5.00
N LEU A 57 -30.67 6.69 -5.34
CA LEU A 57 -30.54 8.15 -5.29
C LEU A 57 -29.24 8.80 -5.77
N ALA A 58 -29.28 9.25 -7.03
CA ALA A 58 -28.46 10.34 -7.53
C ALA A 58 -29.28 11.65 -7.56
N ASP A 59 -28.96 12.57 -6.66
CA ASP A 59 -29.40 13.97 -6.77
C ASP A 59 -28.66 14.63 -7.95
N LYS A 60 -29.34 14.65 -9.09
CA LYS A 60 -28.83 15.08 -10.39
C LYS A 60 -28.93 16.60 -10.51
N LYS A 61 -27.95 17.33 -9.97
CA LYS A 61 -27.61 18.66 -10.51
C LYS A 61 -26.98 18.45 -11.88
N LEU A 62 -27.76 18.76 -12.92
CA LEU A 62 -27.33 18.74 -14.32
C LEU A 62 -26.30 19.87 -14.53
N SER A 63 -25.03 19.59 -14.22
CA SER A 63 -23.91 20.41 -14.66
C SER A 63 -23.73 20.19 -16.16
N THR A 64 -23.63 21.28 -16.91
CA THR A 64 -23.30 21.29 -18.32
C THR A 64 -21.97 20.56 -18.53
N SER A 65 -22.01 19.37 -19.15
CA SER A 65 -20.82 18.54 -19.36
C SER A 65 -19.86 19.23 -20.31
N THR A 66 -18.86 19.92 -19.77
CA THR A 66 -17.57 20.05 -20.44
C THR A 66 -17.11 18.63 -20.74
N SER A 67 -17.08 18.26 -22.02
CA SER A 67 -16.67 16.93 -22.47
C SER A 67 -15.29 16.61 -21.91
N GLU A 68 -15.20 15.58 -21.07
CA GLU A 68 -13.92 15.12 -20.52
C GLU A 68 -12.98 14.74 -21.67
N LYS A 69 -11.71 15.18 -21.55
CA LYS A 69 -10.68 14.94 -22.56
C LYS A 69 -10.06 13.58 -22.30
N ASN A 70 -10.58 12.56 -22.97
CA ASN A 70 -10.06 11.20 -22.82
C ASN A 70 -8.85 10.97 -23.71
N ILE A 71 -7.78 10.42 -23.14
CA ILE A 71 -6.60 9.95 -23.86
C ILE A 71 -6.45 8.44 -23.73
N VAL A 72 -5.85 7.82 -24.75
CA VAL A 72 -5.44 6.41 -24.77
C VAL A 72 -3.93 6.37 -24.95
N VAL A 73 -3.24 5.52 -24.19
CA VAL A 73 -1.78 5.43 -24.19
C VAL A 73 -1.36 4.08 -24.77
N ALA A 74 -0.42 4.09 -25.70
CA ALA A 74 0.34 2.91 -26.06
C ALA A 74 1.43 2.71 -25.00
N TRP A 75 1.17 1.81 -24.06
CA TRP A 75 2.05 1.54 -22.92
C TRP A 75 3.34 0.83 -23.34
N ASN A 76 4.44 1.22 -22.70
CA ASN A 76 5.64 0.39 -22.71
C ASN A 76 5.38 -0.87 -21.89
N GLU A 77 6.01 -1.99 -22.25
CA GLU A 77 5.92 -3.23 -21.46
C GLU A 77 6.39 -3.01 -20.00
N TRP A 78 7.44 -2.20 -19.86
CA TRP A 78 8.02 -1.76 -18.59
C TRP A 78 8.35 -0.27 -18.62
N PRO A 79 8.24 0.44 -17.47
CA PRO A 79 8.74 1.79 -17.34
C PRO A 79 10.23 1.86 -17.69
N ILE A 80 10.61 2.78 -18.57
CA ILE A 80 12.00 2.96 -19.02
C ILE A 80 12.59 4.13 -18.24
N THR A 81 13.59 3.88 -17.39
CA THR A 81 14.32 4.94 -16.69
C THR A 81 14.95 5.89 -17.71
N THR A 82 14.76 7.19 -17.51
CA THR A 82 15.33 8.25 -18.35
C THR A 82 16.16 9.21 -17.52
N ILE A 83 17.13 9.86 -18.17
CA ILE A 83 17.91 10.94 -17.57
C ILE A 83 17.08 12.23 -17.54
N PHE A 84 17.38 13.08 -16.56
CA PHE A 84 16.66 14.32 -16.29
C PHE A 84 16.57 15.25 -17.52
N GLY A 85 17.70 15.46 -18.20
CA GLY A 85 17.82 16.32 -19.38
C GLY A 85 16.94 15.93 -20.59
N GLN A 86 16.41 14.70 -20.65
CA GLN A 86 15.51 14.30 -21.73
C GLN A 86 14.10 14.88 -21.58
N LEU A 87 13.62 14.96 -20.34
CA LEU A 87 12.31 15.55 -20.05
C LEU A 87 12.42 17.07 -19.88
N PHE A 88 13.45 17.51 -19.16
CA PHE A 88 13.66 18.91 -18.82
C PHE A 88 14.93 19.45 -19.48
N PRO A 89 14.82 20.29 -20.52
CA PRO A 89 15.98 20.95 -21.10
C PRO A 89 16.73 21.76 -20.03
N TYR A 90 18.03 21.52 -19.85
CA TYR A 90 18.83 22.12 -18.77
C TYR A 90 18.73 23.65 -18.70
N ALA A 91 18.68 24.33 -19.86
CA ALA A 91 18.55 25.78 -19.92
C ALA A 91 17.22 26.29 -19.33
N GLN A 92 16.11 25.57 -19.55
CA GLN A 92 14.80 25.95 -18.98
C GLN A 92 14.81 25.76 -17.46
N ILE A 93 15.44 24.68 -16.98
CA ILE A 93 15.53 24.40 -15.54
C ILE A 93 16.37 25.44 -14.82
N GLU A 94 17.51 25.83 -15.39
CA GLU A 94 18.35 26.88 -14.80
C GLU A 94 17.60 28.20 -14.66
N GLU A 95 16.84 28.58 -15.68
CA GLU A 95 16.02 29.79 -15.65
C GLU A 95 14.91 29.70 -14.59
N VAL A 96 14.19 28.58 -14.54
CA VAL A 96 13.11 28.38 -13.56
C VAL A 96 13.65 28.30 -12.13
N VAL A 97 14.73 27.57 -11.87
CA VAL A 97 15.34 27.51 -10.53
C VAL A 97 15.82 28.89 -10.10
N LYS A 98 16.44 29.66 -11.00
CA LYS A 98 16.87 31.04 -10.72
C LYS A 98 15.67 31.94 -10.40
N ASN A 99 14.61 31.88 -11.19
CA ASN A 99 13.39 32.66 -10.98
C ASN A 99 12.64 32.21 -9.71
N PHE A 100 12.69 30.93 -9.37
CA PHE A 100 12.09 30.37 -8.17
C PHE A 100 12.82 30.85 -6.92
N ASN A 101 14.15 30.76 -6.91
CA ASN A 101 14.98 31.19 -5.79
C ASN A 101 14.90 32.70 -5.55
N SER A 102 14.78 33.52 -6.61
CA SER A 102 14.60 34.98 -6.46
C SER A 102 13.24 35.35 -5.86
N LYS A 103 12.18 34.56 -6.08
CA LYS A 103 10.87 34.76 -5.44
C LYS A 103 10.85 34.37 -3.96
N LYS A 104 11.75 33.48 -3.50
CA LYS A 104 11.75 32.90 -2.14
C LYS A 104 12.84 33.43 -1.20
N GLU A 105 13.48 34.56 -1.51
CA GLU A 105 14.60 35.14 -0.74
C GLU A 105 14.35 35.30 0.79
N ASN A 106 13.09 35.28 1.25
CA ASN A 106 12.74 35.45 2.67
C ASN A 106 12.44 34.15 3.45
N ILE A 107 12.43 32.96 2.82
CA ILE A 107 11.91 31.72 3.46
C ILE A 107 13.01 30.68 3.76
N GLY A 108 14.29 30.95 3.44
CA GLY A 108 15.39 30.02 3.74
C GLY A 108 15.34 28.70 2.94
N SER A 109 14.42 28.57 1.99
CA SER A 109 14.23 27.38 1.15
C SER A 109 14.77 27.63 -0.27
N GLN A 110 16.08 27.82 -0.40
CA GLN A 110 16.70 27.83 -1.74
C GLN A 110 16.75 26.39 -2.27
N ILE A 111 16.33 26.21 -3.52
CA ILE A 111 16.47 24.93 -4.22
C ILE A 111 17.81 24.97 -4.97
N ASP A 112 18.70 24.05 -4.62
CA ASP A 112 19.88 23.77 -5.42
C ASP A 112 19.48 22.90 -6.62
N LYS A 113 19.94 23.27 -7.82
CA LYS A 113 19.58 22.58 -9.08
C LYS A 113 20.07 21.14 -9.07
N ASP A 114 21.30 20.90 -8.62
CA ASP A 114 21.91 19.58 -8.62
C ASP A 114 21.19 18.68 -7.61
N VAL A 115 20.84 19.24 -6.43
CA VAL A 115 20.00 18.55 -5.45
C VAL A 115 18.62 18.21 -6.02
N PHE A 116 17.99 19.12 -6.77
CA PHE A 116 16.70 18.85 -7.40
C PHE A 116 16.82 17.74 -8.45
N GLU A 117 17.83 17.81 -9.34
CA GLU A 117 18.09 16.79 -10.35
C GLU A 117 18.31 15.41 -9.72
N ASP A 118 19.14 15.32 -8.68
CA ASP A 118 19.41 14.08 -7.94
C ASP A 118 18.18 13.54 -7.19
N SER A 119 17.25 14.43 -6.81
CA SER A 119 16.02 14.05 -6.10
C SER A 119 14.90 13.53 -7.02
N VAL A 120 15.05 13.66 -8.34
CA VAL A 120 14.02 13.34 -9.33
C VAL A 120 14.39 12.10 -10.14
N LYS A 121 13.60 11.04 -10.01
CA LYS A 121 13.67 9.84 -10.86
C LYS A 121 12.58 9.93 -11.93
N ILE A 122 12.94 9.71 -13.19
CA ILE A 122 12.02 9.85 -14.32
C ILE A 122 11.90 8.53 -15.07
N TYR A 123 10.67 8.16 -15.42
CA TYR A 123 10.34 6.93 -16.12
C TYR A 123 9.43 7.23 -17.31
N LYS A 124 9.84 6.87 -18.52
CA LYS A 124 8.97 6.90 -19.70
C LYS A 124 8.09 5.66 -19.71
N VAL A 125 6.77 5.86 -19.70
CA VAL A 125 5.79 4.77 -19.54
C VAL A 125 4.94 4.50 -20.78
N GLY A 126 4.91 5.42 -21.74
CA GLY A 126 4.22 5.18 -23.00
C GLY A 126 4.17 6.39 -23.92
N VAL A 127 3.37 6.27 -24.99
CA VAL A 127 3.11 7.32 -25.97
C VAL A 127 1.61 7.50 -26.13
N ILE A 128 1.12 8.73 -26.17
CA ILE A 128 -0.30 9.01 -26.36
C ILE A 128 -0.74 8.57 -27.76
N ALA A 129 -1.62 7.58 -27.84
CA ALA A 129 -2.07 6.98 -29.09
C ALA A 129 -3.37 7.60 -29.63
N GLN A 130 -4.19 8.19 -28.76
CA GLN A 130 -5.46 8.84 -29.13
C GLN A 130 -5.80 9.98 -28.15
N GLY A 131 -6.59 10.95 -28.62
CA GLY A 131 -7.07 12.09 -27.83
C GLY A 131 -6.17 13.32 -27.93
N ASP A 132 -6.32 14.22 -26.97
CA ASP A 132 -5.42 15.37 -26.81
C ASP A 132 -3.98 14.88 -26.62
N TYR A 133 -3.01 15.68 -27.06
CA TYR A 133 -1.59 15.36 -26.99
C TYR A 133 -1.13 14.15 -27.83
N LEU A 134 -1.87 13.79 -28.88
CA LEU A 134 -1.56 12.68 -29.79
C LEU A 134 -0.08 12.63 -30.22
N GLY A 135 0.57 11.53 -29.88
CA GLY A 135 1.98 11.22 -30.13
C GLY A 135 2.95 11.93 -29.19
N GLY A 136 2.46 12.57 -28.13
CA GLY A 136 3.27 12.99 -26.98
C GLY A 136 3.70 11.78 -26.15
N GLU A 137 4.76 11.96 -25.37
CA GLU A 137 5.35 10.92 -24.52
C GLU A 137 4.85 11.10 -23.08
N LEU A 138 4.42 10.01 -22.43
CA LEU A 138 3.99 10.03 -21.04
C LEU A 138 5.11 9.56 -20.12
N PHE A 139 5.36 10.35 -19.08
CA PHE A 139 6.37 10.09 -18.06
C PHE A 139 5.74 10.03 -16.67
N ILE A 140 6.39 9.25 -15.81
CA ILE A 140 6.20 9.27 -14.35
C ILE A 140 7.45 9.89 -13.73
N LEU A 141 7.25 10.85 -12.84
CA LEU A 141 8.32 11.48 -12.07
C LEU A 141 8.12 11.09 -10.61
N LYS A 142 9.17 10.61 -9.97
CA LYS A 142 9.24 10.51 -8.51
C LYS A 142 10.19 11.57 -7.99
N CYS A 143 9.69 12.45 -7.14
CA CYS A 143 10.46 13.53 -6.53
C CYS A 143 10.44 13.36 -5.01
N ILE A 144 11.57 13.46 -4.34
CA ILE A 144 11.61 13.53 -2.87
C ILE A 144 11.26 14.97 -2.46
N SER A 145 10.13 15.19 -1.77
CA SER A 145 9.79 16.51 -1.25
C SER A 145 10.28 16.63 0.20
N GLY A 146 11.11 17.64 0.50
CA GLY A 146 11.67 17.89 1.83
C GLY A 146 10.88 18.88 2.69
N GLN A 147 9.55 18.96 2.56
CA GLN A 147 8.77 19.84 3.44
C GLN A 147 8.62 19.20 4.83
N GLU A 148 8.94 19.98 5.87
CA GLU A 148 8.56 19.70 7.27
C GLU A 148 9.13 18.41 7.87
N GLY A 149 10.37 18.05 7.50
CA GLY A 149 11.11 16.97 8.18
C GLY A 149 10.66 15.55 7.82
N MET A 150 9.68 15.39 6.92
CA MET A 150 9.29 14.09 6.37
C MET A 150 9.58 14.02 4.87
N TYR A 151 10.60 13.23 4.51
CA TYR A 151 10.92 12.93 3.12
C TYR A 151 9.92 11.91 2.58
N LYS A 152 8.81 12.37 2.00
CA LYS A 152 7.90 11.51 1.23
C LYS A 152 8.24 11.64 -0.26
N GLU A 153 8.46 10.50 -0.92
CA GLU A 153 8.51 10.47 -2.38
C GLU A 153 7.12 10.81 -2.92
N GLN A 154 7.05 11.83 -3.78
CA GLN A 154 5.85 12.26 -4.47
C GLN A 154 5.91 11.80 -5.93
N MET A 155 4.77 11.40 -6.48
CA MET A 155 4.65 10.89 -7.85
C MET A 155 3.78 11.79 -8.72
N PHE A 156 4.28 12.09 -9.92
CA PHE A 156 3.66 12.97 -10.90
C PHE A 156 3.59 12.29 -12.27
N ARG A 157 2.54 12.56 -13.05
CA ARG A 157 2.41 12.11 -14.44
C ARG A 157 2.49 13.31 -15.38
N VAL A 158 3.51 13.34 -16.23
CA VAL A 158 3.81 14.47 -17.12
C VAL A 158 3.82 13.99 -18.56
N ILE A 159 3.15 14.72 -19.44
CA ILE A 159 3.22 14.52 -20.89
C ILE A 159 4.23 15.51 -21.47
N LYS A 160 5.21 15.01 -22.24
CA LYS A 160 6.00 15.81 -23.16
C LYS A 160 5.33 15.79 -24.52
N THR A 161 4.77 16.92 -24.93
CA THR A 161 4.09 17.07 -26.22
C THR A 161 5.08 17.10 -27.39
N LYS A 162 4.59 16.96 -28.62
CA LYS A 162 5.44 17.01 -29.83
C LYS A 162 6.13 18.35 -30.06
N ASP A 163 5.58 19.42 -29.50
CA ASP A 163 6.14 20.77 -29.52
C ASP A 163 6.93 21.07 -28.24
N ASP A 164 7.44 20.03 -27.56
CA ASP A 164 8.30 20.08 -26.37
C ASP A 164 7.70 20.80 -25.15
N ARG A 165 6.39 21.07 -25.14
CA ARG A 165 5.70 21.55 -23.92
C ARG A 165 5.49 20.41 -22.93
N LEU A 166 5.63 20.74 -21.65
CA LEU A 166 5.36 19.84 -20.54
C LEU A 166 3.97 20.10 -19.96
N VAL A 167 3.19 19.02 -19.81
CA VAL A 167 1.83 19.07 -19.26
C VAL A 167 1.76 18.14 -18.06
N LEU A 168 1.47 18.67 -16.88
CA LEU A 168 1.29 17.90 -15.66
C LEU A 168 -0.18 17.51 -15.49
N LEU A 169 -0.45 16.20 -15.44
CA LEU A 169 -1.78 15.65 -15.25
C LEU A 169 -2.13 15.60 -13.76
N SER A 170 -2.71 16.67 -13.23
CA SER A 170 -2.94 16.80 -11.78
C SER A 170 -3.92 15.76 -11.23
N LYS A 171 -4.93 15.33 -12.03
CA LYS A 171 -5.87 14.26 -11.65
C LYS A 171 -5.19 12.95 -11.24
N TYR A 172 -4.02 12.66 -11.84
CA TYR A 172 -3.26 11.44 -11.59
C TYR A 172 -1.90 11.72 -10.94
N SER A 173 -1.75 12.87 -10.31
CA SER A 173 -0.53 13.27 -9.62
C SER A 173 -0.86 13.66 -8.18
N GLN A 174 0.14 13.65 -7.31
CA GLN A 174 0.01 14.32 -6.01
C GLN A 174 -0.01 15.85 -6.21
N GLU A 175 -0.28 16.59 -5.13
CA GLU A 175 -0.28 18.06 -5.16
C GLU A 175 1.04 18.55 -5.78
N PRO A 176 0.99 19.29 -6.90
CA PRO A 176 2.19 19.68 -7.61
C PRO A 176 3.11 20.56 -6.77
N LEU A 177 4.41 20.21 -6.73
CA LEU A 177 5.44 21.07 -6.19
C LEU A 177 5.44 22.42 -6.92
N ASP A 178 5.71 23.51 -6.20
CA ASP A 178 5.72 24.86 -6.78
C ASP A 178 6.63 24.95 -8.02
N ILE A 179 7.80 24.29 -7.99
CA ILE A 179 8.72 24.27 -9.14
C ILE A 179 8.11 23.56 -10.36
N LEU A 180 7.31 22.51 -10.16
CA LEU A 180 6.61 21.83 -11.26
C LEU A 180 5.46 22.68 -11.81
N LYS A 181 4.83 23.53 -10.98
CA LYS A 181 3.82 24.50 -11.43
C LYS A 181 4.41 25.57 -12.35
N GLU A 182 5.69 25.91 -12.18
CA GLU A 182 6.41 26.85 -13.06
C GLU A 182 6.94 26.15 -14.33
N LEU A 183 7.26 24.85 -14.27
CA LEU A 183 7.79 24.08 -15.41
C LEU A 183 6.71 23.52 -16.34
N CYS A 184 5.51 23.27 -15.83
CA CYS A 184 4.48 22.52 -16.54
C CYS A 184 3.18 23.32 -16.69
N ILE A 185 2.48 23.10 -17.81
CA ILE A 185 1.07 23.45 -17.94
C ILE A 185 0.26 22.45 -17.11
N ILE A 186 -0.56 22.93 -16.17
CA ILE A 186 -1.41 22.06 -15.36
C ILE A 186 -2.67 21.68 -16.14
N ASP A 187 -2.95 20.39 -16.25
CA ASP A 187 -4.19 19.85 -16.80
C ASP A 187 -4.87 18.94 -15.78
N ASP A 188 -6.05 19.37 -15.33
CA ASP A 188 -6.91 18.71 -14.37
C ASP A 188 -8.11 17.98 -15.00
N LYS A 189 -8.30 18.11 -16.32
CA LYS A 189 -9.46 17.59 -17.06
C LYS A 189 -9.14 16.37 -17.91
N THR A 190 -7.89 16.18 -18.28
CA THR A 190 -7.49 15.02 -19.09
C THR A 190 -7.59 13.73 -18.28
N VAL A 191 -8.21 12.73 -18.89
CA VAL A 191 -8.50 11.41 -18.31
C VAL A 191 -7.71 10.35 -19.06
N ILE A 192 -6.92 9.55 -18.34
CA ILE A 192 -6.22 8.38 -18.87
C ILE A 192 -7.18 7.19 -18.79
N SER A 193 -7.81 6.86 -19.92
CA SER A 193 -8.91 5.89 -19.98
C SER A 193 -8.61 4.56 -19.31
N ASP A 194 -7.38 4.04 -19.44
CA ASP A 194 -7.03 2.73 -18.88
C ASP A 194 -6.82 2.75 -17.36
N LEU A 195 -6.46 3.89 -16.76
CA LEU A 195 -6.36 4.03 -15.30
C LEU A 195 -7.75 4.13 -14.63
N GLU A 196 -8.74 4.65 -15.35
CA GLU A 196 -10.14 4.68 -14.89
C GLU A 196 -10.81 3.32 -14.91
N LYS A 197 -10.38 2.42 -15.81
CA LYS A 197 -10.92 1.06 -15.92
C LYS A 197 -10.51 0.14 -14.77
N LEU A 198 -9.53 0.53 -13.95
CA LEU A 198 -9.12 -0.26 -12.79
C LEU A 198 -10.32 -0.45 -11.84
N PRO A 199 -10.65 -1.70 -11.45
CA PRO A 199 -11.89 -2.03 -10.78
C PRO A 199 -12.04 -1.27 -9.45
N VAL A 200 -13.24 -0.79 -9.14
CA VAL A 200 -13.51 -0.16 -7.84
C VAL A 200 -13.54 -1.20 -6.73
N ASN A 201 -14.05 -2.39 -7.03
CA ASN A 201 -14.15 -3.52 -6.12
C ASN A 201 -13.59 -4.78 -6.80
N ILE A 202 -12.86 -5.61 -6.06
CA ILE A 202 -12.39 -6.91 -6.51
C ILE A 202 -12.94 -7.97 -5.55
N SER A 203 -13.69 -8.94 -6.09
CA SER A 203 -14.23 -10.05 -5.29
C SER A 203 -13.12 -11.04 -4.93
N ILE A 204 -13.11 -11.52 -3.69
CA ILE A 204 -12.21 -12.58 -3.25
C ILE A 204 -12.94 -13.93 -3.35
N LEU A 205 -12.31 -14.93 -3.96
CA LEU A 205 -12.92 -16.24 -4.13
C LEU A 205 -13.31 -16.85 -2.76
N ASN A 206 -14.52 -17.38 -2.66
CA ASN A 206 -15.08 -18.01 -1.45
C ASN A 206 -15.20 -17.08 -0.23
N SER A 207 -15.25 -15.76 -0.43
CA SER A 207 -15.44 -14.80 0.65
C SER A 207 -16.54 -13.80 0.31
N LYS A 208 -17.24 -13.34 1.35
CA LYS A 208 -18.14 -12.17 1.25
C LYS A 208 -17.37 -10.85 1.32
N ILE A 209 -16.14 -10.90 1.83
CA ILE A 209 -15.25 -9.75 1.88
C ILE A 209 -14.68 -9.52 0.47
N LYS A 210 -14.64 -8.25 0.08
CA LYS A 210 -14.07 -7.79 -1.18
C LYS A 210 -12.89 -6.85 -0.91
N LEU A 211 -12.09 -6.61 -1.92
CA LEU A 211 -11.09 -5.56 -1.93
C LEU A 211 -11.68 -4.28 -2.53
N ILE A 212 -11.52 -3.13 -1.88
CA ILE A 212 -11.96 -1.81 -2.34
C ILE A 212 -10.74 -1.00 -2.74
N LYS A 213 -10.80 -0.38 -3.93
CA LYS A 213 -9.77 0.51 -4.45
C LYS A 213 -9.52 1.68 -3.50
N ASN A 214 -8.28 1.89 -3.10
CA ASN A 214 -7.90 3.01 -2.27
C ASN A 214 -7.85 4.31 -3.09
N LEU A 215 -8.90 5.12 -3.07
CA LEU A 215 -8.96 6.36 -3.86
C LEU A 215 -8.07 7.52 -3.36
N LYS A 216 -7.54 7.45 -2.12
CA LYS A 216 -6.84 8.55 -1.46
C LYS A 216 -5.33 8.42 -1.61
N GLU A 217 -4.80 7.22 -1.44
CA GLU A 217 -3.38 7.02 -1.67
C GLU A 217 -3.07 7.14 -3.15
N PRO A 218 -1.94 7.79 -3.49
CA PRO A 218 -1.50 7.87 -4.86
C PRO A 218 -1.19 6.46 -5.40
N PHE A 219 -0.99 6.39 -6.71
CA PHE A 219 -0.34 5.22 -7.27
C PHE A 219 1.13 5.19 -6.80
N LEU A 220 1.68 4.00 -6.61
CA LEU A 220 3.10 3.79 -6.29
C LEU A 220 3.78 3.04 -7.44
N LEU A 221 5.10 3.13 -7.59
CA LEU A 221 5.75 2.28 -8.58
C LEU A 221 5.68 0.83 -8.12
N ILE A 222 5.50 -0.10 -9.07
CA ILE A 222 5.47 -1.53 -8.71
C ILE A 222 6.78 -2.00 -8.04
N ASN A 223 7.89 -1.33 -8.34
CA ASN A 223 9.21 -1.61 -7.76
C ASN A 223 9.39 -1.06 -6.33
N ASP A 224 8.45 -0.26 -5.83
CA ASP A 224 8.47 0.22 -4.44
C ASP A 224 7.98 -0.86 -3.45
N TYR A 225 7.32 -1.91 -3.96
CA TYR A 225 6.87 -3.05 -3.18
C TYR A 225 7.98 -4.10 -3.03
N GLN A 226 8.19 -4.59 -1.81
CA GLN A 226 9.23 -5.54 -1.45
C GLN A 226 8.67 -6.98 -1.44
N GLU A 227 9.22 -7.81 -2.33
CA GLU A 227 8.85 -9.23 -2.47
C GLU A 227 7.34 -9.48 -2.65
N PRO A 228 6.67 -8.82 -3.63
CA PRO A 228 5.23 -8.95 -3.79
C PRO A 228 4.82 -10.38 -4.13
N LYS A 229 3.92 -10.94 -3.32
CA LYS A 229 3.37 -12.28 -3.49
C LYS A 229 2.08 -12.20 -4.31
N LYS A 230 2.02 -12.90 -5.43
CA LYS A 230 0.78 -13.12 -6.18
C LYS A 230 -0.20 -13.94 -5.33
N LEU A 231 -1.43 -13.43 -5.14
CA LEU A 231 -2.47 -14.09 -4.36
C LEU A 231 -3.44 -14.87 -5.24
N PHE A 232 -4.20 -14.17 -6.09
CA PHE A 232 -5.21 -14.77 -6.96
C PHE A 232 -5.42 -13.95 -8.24
N GLU A 233 -6.00 -14.58 -9.25
CA GLU A 233 -6.41 -13.96 -10.50
C GLU A 233 -7.85 -13.43 -10.35
N TYR A 234 -8.08 -12.14 -10.61
CA TYR A 234 -9.40 -11.52 -10.49
C TYR A 234 -10.06 -11.22 -11.84
N SER A 235 -9.28 -11.22 -12.90
CA SER A 235 -9.66 -11.02 -14.30
C SER A 235 -8.59 -11.68 -15.17
N LYS A 236 -8.89 -11.97 -16.44
CA LYS A 236 -8.02 -12.77 -17.31
C LYS A 236 -6.62 -12.18 -17.40
N ASN A 237 -5.62 -12.88 -16.87
CA ASN A 237 -4.22 -12.47 -16.74
C ASN A 237 -3.97 -11.26 -15.81
N GLU A 238 -4.93 -10.89 -14.97
CA GLU A 238 -4.81 -9.81 -13.99
C GLU A 238 -4.88 -10.37 -12.57
N PHE A 239 -3.89 -10.01 -11.76
CA PHE A 239 -3.68 -10.62 -10.45
C PHE A 239 -3.71 -9.58 -9.34
N VAL A 240 -4.20 -10.00 -8.18
CA VAL A 240 -3.98 -9.30 -6.91
C VAL A 240 -2.67 -9.78 -6.31
N TYR A 241 -1.90 -8.83 -5.79
CA TYR A 241 -0.65 -9.05 -5.08
C TYR A 241 -0.79 -8.60 -3.63
N LYS A 242 -0.01 -9.20 -2.74
CA LYS A 242 0.21 -8.73 -1.37
C LYS A 242 1.69 -8.47 -1.18
N ASP A 243 2.02 -7.26 -0.79
CA ASP A 243 3.38 -6.89 -0.40
C ASP A 243 3.76 -7.53 0.93
N LYS A 244 4.98 -8.06 1.05
CA LYS A 244 5.37 -8.82 2.24
C LYS A 244 5.72 -7.92 3.43
N GLU A 245 6.27 -6.73 3.18
CA GLU A 245 6.75 -5.85 4.26
C GLU A 245 5.63 -4.97 4.82
N SER A 246 4.86 -4.35 3.92
CA SER A 246 3.75 -3.44 4.21
C SER A 246 2.42 -4.18 4.41
N ASN A 247 2.32 -5.44 3.96
CA ASN A 247 1.07 -6.20 3.95
C ASN A 247 -0.07 -5.55 3.14
N CYS A 248 0.25 -4.64 2.23
CA CYS A 248 -0.73 -3.97 1.36
C CYS A 248 -1.16 -4.88 0.20
N PHE A 249 -2.45 -4.86 -0.14
CA PHE A 249 -2.97 -5.50 -1.34
C PHE A 249 -2.93 -4.51 -2.49
N PHE A 250 -2.52 -4.95 -3.67
CA PHE A 250 -2.48 -4.08 -4.85
C PHE A 250 -2.65 -4.84 -6.16
N ILE A 251 -2.95 -4.11 -7.23
CA ILE A 251 -2.91 -4.60 -8.62
C ILE A 251 -1.93 -3.74 -9.42
N LYS A 252 -1.34 -4.33 -10.47
CA LYS A 252 -0.52 -3.60 -11.45
C LYS A 252 -1.41 -2.72 -12.32
N ALA A 253 -1.03 -1.47 -12.51
CA ALA A 253 -1.60 -0.57 -13.50
C ALA A 253 -0.82 -0.65 -14.84
N PRO A 254 -1.45 -0.30 -15.97
CA PRO A 254 -0.81 -0.38 -17.29
C PRO A 254 0.48 0.44 -17.46
N ASP A 255 0.65 1.51 -16.68
CA ASP A 255 1.82 2.40 -16.72
C ASP A 255 3.01 1.89 -15.87
N GLY A 256 2.92 0.66 -15.35
CA GLY A 256 3.94 0.08 -14.47
C GLY A 256 3.89 0.58 -13.03
N THR A 257 2.88 1.37 -12.66
CA THR A 257 2.54 1.63 -11.26
C THR A 257 1.66 0.52 -10.69
N ALA A 258 1.31 0.66 -9.43
CA ALA A 258 0.36 -0.19 -8.74
C ALA A 258 -0.66 0.67 -7.99
N LYS A 259 -1.86 0.11 -7.85
CA LYS A 259 -2.95 0.72 -7.09
C LYS A 259 -3.32 -0.18 -5.92
N GLU A 260 -3.32 0.41 -4.74
CA GLU A 260 -3.63 -0.29 -3.49
C GLU A 260 -5.13 -0.49 -3.30
N TYR A 261 -5.46 -1.57 -2.59
CA TYR A 261 -6.80 -1.96 -2.20
C TYR A 261 -6.83 -2.35 -0.73
N TYR A 262 -7.97 -2.15 -0.10
CA TYR A 262 -8.24 -2.54 1.28
C TYR A 262 -9.33 -3.61 1.34
N LEU A 263 -9.28 -4.48 2.34
CA LEU A 263 -10.40 -5.35 2.71
C LEU A 263 -11.61 -4.49 3.13
N ASP A 264 -12.77 -4.78 2.53
CA ASP A 264 -14.05 -4.20 2.93
C ASP A 264 -14.57 -4.89 4.19
N LEU A 265 -14.08 -4.43 5.33
CA LEU A 265 -14.47 -4.94 6.63
C LEU A 265 -15.72 -4.20 7.10
N ASP A 266 -16.86 -4.86 7.00
CA ASP A 266 -18.18 -4.36 7.39
C ASP A 266 -18.31 -4.07 8.89
N PHE A 267 -17.43 -4.66 9.70
CA PHE A 267 -17.36 -4.48 11.15
C PHE A 267 -16.36 -3.39 11.58
N ILE A 268 -15.69 -2.70 10.65
CA ILE A 268 -14.99 -1.45 10.99
C ILE A 268 -16.07 -0.37 11.10
N GLY A 269 -16.40 0.01 12.34
CA GLY A 269 -17.37 1.06 12.62
C GLY A 269 -16.86 2.45 12.27
N LEU A 270 -17.50 3.47 12.83
CA LEU A 270 -17.05 4.85 12.65
C LEU A 270 -15.70 5.03 13.34
N ALA A 271 -14.77 5.71 12.67
CA ALA A 271 -13.57 6.23 13.31
C ALA A 271 -14.00 7.13 14.48
N GLY A 272 -13.43 6.89 15.67
CA GLY A 272 -13.86 7.52 16.92
C GLY A 272 -14.00 9.05 16.78
N ASN A 273 -15.18 9.58 17.16
CA ASN A 273 -15.57 10.99 17.31
C ASN A 273 -14.65 12.07 16.69
N SER A 274 -14.33 11.97 15.40
CA SER A 274 -13.96 13.15 14.62
C SER A 274 -15.25 13.92 14.32
N GLU A 275 -15.77 14.57 15.37
CA GLU A 275 -16.92 15.47 15.32
C GLU A 275 -16.69 16.48 14.18
N GLY A 276 -17.27 16.22 13.01
CA GLY A 276 -17.11 17.07 11.83
C GLY A 276 -16.99 16.37 10.49
N SER A 277 -16.70 15.05 10.43
CA SER A 277 -16.66 14.34 9.13
C SER A 277 -17.91 13.50 8.89
N ASN A 278 -18.93 14.12 8.29
CA ASN A 278 -20.15 13.41 7.83
C ASN A 278 -19.88 12.46 6.65
N ASN A 279 -18.68 12.51 6.09
CA ASN A 279 -18.20 11.46 5.22
C ASN A 279 -17.75 10.33 6.13
N LYS A 280 -18.37 9.16 6.05
CA LYS A 280 -17.85 7.86 6.50
C LYS A 280 -16.50 7.66 5.80
N SER A 281 -15.52 8.40 6.29
CA SER A 281 -14.44 8.88 5.47
C SER A 281 -13.43 7.76 5.44
N MET A 282 -12.99 7.46 4.23
CA MET A 282 -12.01 6.45 3.87
C MET A 282 -10.70 6.47 4.70
N PHE A 283 -10.52 7.45 5.61
CA PHE A 283 -9.51 7.40 6.68
C PHE A 283 -9.74 6.26 7.69
N ALA A 284 -10.96 5.74 7.82
CA ALA A 284 -11.24 4.54 8.63
C ALA A 284 -10.47 3.31 8.13
N TYR A 285 -10.20 3.22 6.82
CA TYR A 285 -9.44 2.10 6.22
C TYR A 285 -7.92 2.22 6.39
N GLY A 286 -7.42 3.39 6.80
CA GLY A 286 -6.01 3.51 7.18
C GLY A 286 -5.73 2.58 8.35
N GLY A 287 -6.51 2.69 9.43
CA GLY A 287 -6.37 1.83 10.60
C GLY A 287 -5.33 2.33 11.62
N ILE A 288 -4.63 3.45 11.37
CA ILE A 288 -3.93 4.25 12.40
C ILE A 288 -4.93 4.96 13.31
N ILE A 289 -6.02 5.47 12.74
CA ILE A 289 -7.08 6.12 13.52
C ILE A 289 -7.83 5.02 14.27
N PRO A 290 -8.01 5.13 15.60
CA PRO A 290 -8.84 4.21 16.36
C PRO A 290 -10.24 4.08 15.76
N ASN A 291 -10.68 2.84 15.55
CA ASN A 291 -12.04 2.52 15.10
C ASN A 291 -12.76 1.72 16.18
N MET A 292 -14.01 2.08 16.45
CA MET A 292 -14.88 1.22 17.24
C MET A 292 -15.37 0.08 16.34
N LEU A 293 -14.95 -1.14 16.63
CA LEU A 293 -15.34 -2.31 15.83
C LEU A 293 -16.76 -2.76 16.20
N ASP A 294 -17.57 -3.08 15.19
CA ASP A 294 -18.95 -3.56 15.35
C ASP A 294 -19.00 -5.09 15.45
N PHE A 295 -18.83 -5.58 16.67
CA PHE A 295 -19.00 -7.00 17.00
C PHE A 295 -19.62 -7.17 18.40
N ILE A 296 -20.13 -8.37 18.64
CA ILE A 296 -20.76 -8.78 19.89
C ILE A 296 -19.88 -9.83 20.56
N TRP A 297 -19.62 -9.65 21.86
CA TRP A 297 -18.90 -10.61 22.69
C TRP A 297 -19.74 -11.87 22.95
N LEU A 298 -19.12 -12.96 23.39
CA LEU A 298 -19.87 -14.19 23.72
C LEU A 298 -20.84 -14.05 24.90
N ASP A 299 -20.77 -12.97 25.68
CA ASP A 299 -21.73 -12.63 26.74
C ASP A 299 -22.87 -11.71 26.27
N ASP A 300 -23.04 -11.58 24.95
CA ASP A 300 -24.01 -10.71 24.27
C ASP A 300 -23.80 -9.20 24.46
N SER A 301 -22.73 -8.78 25.15
CA SER A 301 -22.38 -7.37 25.23
C SER A 301 -21.78 -6.86 23.92
N LYS A 302 -22.00 -5.58 23.60
CA LYS A 302 -21.39 -4.93 22.43
C LYS A 302 -19.99 -4.46 22.77
N ASN A 303 -19.09 -4.52 21.80
CA ASN A 303 -17.79 -3.88 21.93
C ASN A 303 -17.93 -2.36 22.13
N SER A 304 -17.25 -1.84 23.14
CA SER A 304 -17.14 -0.40 23.42
C SER A 304 -15.72 0.13 23.28
N ASN A 305 -14.74 -0.73 22.98
CA ASN A 305 -13.35 -0.36 22.83
C ASN A 305 -13.04 0.06 21.40
N GLU A 306 -12.07 0.96 21.26
CA GLU A 306 -11.52 1.35 19.97
C GLU A 306 -10.24 0.57 19.69
N TYR A 307 -10.01 0.22 18.42
CA TYR A 307 -8.87 -0.57 17.99
C TYR A 307 -8.18 0.04 16.77
N THR A 308 -6.89 -0.21 16.64
CA THR A 308 -6.08 0.04 15.44
C THR A 308 -5.61 -1.29 14.86
N PHE A 309 -5.51 -1.37 13.54
CA PHE A 309 -5.11 -2.60 12.83
C PHE A 309 -4.04 -2.34 11.76
N GLN A 310 -3.57 -1.10 11.66
CA GLN A 310 -2.47 -0.73 10.78
C GLN A 310 -1.14 -0.96 11.48
N LYS A 311 -0.13 -1.39 10.72
CA LYS A 311 1.25 -1.46 11.22
C LYS A 311 1.79 -0.04 11.35
N THR A 312 1.92 0.45 12.57
CA THR A 312 2.58 1.73 12.90
C THR A 312 4.06 1.48 13.16
N GLY A 313 4.93 1.88 12.23
CA GLY A 313 6.37 2.00 12.49
C GLY A 313 6.69 3.28 13.27
N MET A 314 7.81 3.30 13.99
CA MET A 314 8.15 4.40 14.91
C MET A 314 8.37 5.78 14.25
N CYS A 315 8.61 5.88 12.93
CA CYS A 315 8.88 7.15 12.24
C CYS A 315 8.41 7.14 10.78
N GLY A 316 7.10 7.03 10.54
CA GLY A 316 6.53 7.26 9.20
C GLY A 316 6.54 6.06 8.23
N SER A 317 7.02 4.88 8.66
CA SER A 317 6.75 3.63 7.95
C SER A 317 5.38 3.11 8.36
N PHE A 318 4.48 2.97 7.38
CA PHE A 318 3.13 2.48 7.60
C PHE A 318 2.89 1.29 6.66
N GLY A 319 2.51 0.14 7.23
CA GLY A 319 1.92 -0.96 6.45
C GLY A 319 0.42 -0.77 6.31
N CYS A 320 -0.29 -1.56 5.50
CA CYS A 320 -1.76 -1.51 5.44
C CYS A 320 -2.42 -2.28 6.58
N TYR A 321 -1.82 -3.40 6.98
CA TYR A 321 -2.36 -4.29 8.02
C TYR A 321 -1.25 -4.82 8.90
N ASN A 322 -1.55 -4.95 10.19
CA ASN A 322 -0.69 -5.60 11.15
C ASN A 322 -1.09 -7.09 11.25
N TYR A 323 -0.41 -7.95 10.50
CA TYR A 323 -0.66 -9.40 10.56
C TYR A 323 0.11 -10.05 11.70
N ALA A 324 -0.55 -10.96 12.42
CA ALA A 324 0.03 -11.76 13.49
C ALA A 324 0.76 -12.98 12.93
N ASP A 325 1.93 -12.78 12.34
CA ASP A 325 2.74 -13.84 11.74
C ASP A 325 3.24 -14.92 12.73
N TYR A 326 3.19 -14.62 14.03
CA TYR A 326 3.48 -15.57 15.10
C TYR A 326 2.31 -16.52 15.44
N ILE A 327 1.09 -16.24 14.95
CA ILE A 327 -0.03 -17.17 15.06
C ILE A 327 0.05 -18.16 13.91
N THR A 328 0.43 -19.38 14.23
CA THR A 328 0.61 -20.46 13.25
C THR A 328 -0.53 -21.47 13.26
N ASP A 329 -1.33 -21.51 14.33
CA ASP A 329 -2.43 -22.45 14.49
C ASP A 329 -3.61 -21.82 15.25
N ILE A 330 -4.84 -22.04 14.76
CA ILE A 330 -6.07 -21.52 15.36
C ILE A 330 -6.27 -22.00 16.81
N SER A 331 -5.70 -23.13 17.22
CA SER A 331 -5.76 -23.64 18.60
C SER A 331 -4.99 -22.77 19.61
N GLN A 332 -4.13 -21.87 19.15
CA GLN A 332 -3.50 -20.81 19.96
C GLN A 332 -4.51 -19.72 20.35
N LEU A 333 -5.66 -19.71 19.67
CA LEU A 333 -6.71 -18.72 19.84
C LEU A 333 -7.96 -19.32 20.48
N GLU A 334 -8.71 -18.45 21.14
CA GLU A 334 -10.06 -18.71 21.62
C GLU A 334 -11.03 -17.70 21.00
N LYS A 335 -12.22 -18.17 20.61
CA LYS A 335 -13.27 -17.27 20.10
C LYS A 335 -13.80 -16.47 21.29
N VAL A 336 -13.84 -15.14 21.16
CA VAL A 336 -14.34 -14.21 22.18
C VAL A 336 -15.55 -13.40 21.73
N GLY A 337 -15.81 -13.35 20.42
CA GLY A 337 -16.94 -12.62 19.87
C GLY A 337 -17.22 -12.97 18.42
N GLN A 338 -18.15 -12.24 17.82
CA GLN A 338 -18.50 -12.36 16.41
C GLN A 338 -19.11 -11.07 15.84
N THR A 339 -18.86 -10.82 14.56
CA THR A 339 -19.45 -9.71 13.81
C THR A 339 -20.89 -10.03 13.40
N ALA A 340 -21.64 -9.03 12.92
CA ALA A 340 -22.99 -9.22 12.38
C ALA A 340 -23.06 -10.23 11.21
N ASN A 341 -21.96 -10.39 10.47
CA ASN A 341 -21.81 -11.37 9.39
C ASN A 341 -21.29 -12.74 9.86
N ASN A 342 -21.30 -13.00 11.17
CA ASN A 342 -20.84 -14.23 11.83
C ASN A 342 -19.33 -14.51 11.68
N ASN A 343 -18.51 -13.49 11.36
CA ASN A 343 -17.07 -13.66 11.40
C ASN A 343 -16.62 -13.71 12.86
N ALA A 344 -15.80 -14.68 13.22
CA ALA A 344 -15.32 -14.82 14.59
C ALA A 344 -14.24 -13.78 14.92
N ILE A 345 -14.30 -13.29 16.16
CA ILE A 345 -13.26 -12.47 16.79
C ILE A 345 -12.57 -13.35 17.84
N TYR A 346 -11.25 -13.27 17.90
CA TYR A 346 -10.41 -14.15 18.68
C TYR A 346 -9.51 -13.40 19.65
N GLU A 347 -9.05 -14.11 20.68
CA GLU A 347 -7.93 -13.73 21.53
C GLU A 347 -6.92 -14.87 21.65
N LEU A 348 -5.71 -14.54 22.10
CA LEU A 348 -4.75 -15.55 22.54
C LEU A 348 -5.30 -16.35 23.72
N LYS A 349 -5.30 -17.68 23.59
CA LYS A 349 -5.69 -18.60 24.66
C LYS A 349 -4.66 -18.61 25.80
N ASP A 350 -3.37 -18.55 25.46
CA ASP A 350 -2.29 -18.40 26.44
C ASP A 350 -1.90 -16.93 26.59
N LYS A 351 -2.24 -16.33 27.73
CA LYS A 351 -1.92 -14.92 28.01
C LYS A 351 -0.41 -14.69 28.25
N ASN A 352 0.36 -15.76 28.41
CA ASN A 352 1.83 -15.75 28.50
C ASN A 352 2.50 -16.16 27.18
N PHE A 353 1.78 -16.21 26.06
CA PHE A 353 2.32 -16.58 24.76
C PHE A 353 3.51 -15.69 24.36
N THR A 354 4.67 -16.32 24.11
CA THR A 354 5.89 -15.66 23.68
C THR A 354 6.16 -15.93 22.21
N ILE A 355 6.54 -14.88 21.47
CA ILE A 355 7.10 -15.04 20.13
C ILE A 355 8.49 -15.66 20.28
N LYS A 356 8.90 -16.49 19.32
CA LYS A 356 10.24 -17.09 19.32
C LYS A 356 11.30 -15.99 19.45
N ASN A 357 12.18 -16.12 20.46
CA ASN A 357 13.23 -15.17 20.83
C ASN A 357 12.75 -13.86 21.48
N ALA A 358 11.47 -13.73 21.84
CA ALA A 358 11.01 -12.64 22.68
C ALA A 358 11.24 -12.97 24.17
N GLU A 359 11.70 -11.99 24.94
CA GLU A 359 11.90 -12.13 26.39
C GLU A 359 10.57 -12.10 27.16
N ASN A 360 9.57 -11.40 26.62
CA ASN A 360 8.25 -11.19 27.22
C ASN A 360 7.15 -11.79 26.36
N SER A 361 5.99 -12.09 26.97
CA SER A 361 4.78 -12.39 26.19
C SER A 361 4.35 -11.16 25.41
N ILE A 362 3.65 -11.35 24.29
CA ILE A 362 3.22 -10.20 23.47
C ILE A 362 2.31 -9.24 24.26
N LEU A 363 1.42 -9.77 25.10
CA LEU A 363 0.57 -8.97 25.98
C LEU A 363 1.41 -8.22 27.02
N LYS A 364 2.47 -8.85 27.54
CA LYS A 364 3.37 -8.20 28.50
C LYS A 364 4.19 -7.10 27.85
N GLU A 365 4.60 -7.27 26.59
CA GLU A 365 5.28 -6.23 25.82
C GLU A 365 4.38 -5.01 25.62
N ILE A 366 3.13 -5.19 25.17
CA ILE A 366 2.15 -4.11 25.05
C ILE A 366 1.94 -3.43 26.42
N TYR A 367 1.76 -4.22 27.49
CA TYR A 367 1.62 -3.71 28.86
C TYR A 367 2.82 -2.85 29.32
N ASN A 368 4.03 -3.32 29.02
CA ASN A 368 5.25 -2.62 29.41
C ASN A 368 5.40 -1.30 28.64
N ASN A 369 4.99 -1.28 27.36
CA ASN A 369 5.17 -0.14 26.46
C ASN A 369 4.04 0.91 26.52
N TYR A 370 2.82 0.57 26.98
CA TYR A 370 1.77 1.59 27.05
C TYR A 370 2.09 2.65 28.10
N TYR A 371 1.68 3.89 27.84
CA TYR A 371 1.82 5.01 28.76
C TYR A 371 0.44 5.38 29.32
N PRO A 372 0.21 5.33 30.64
CA PRO A 372 -1.10 5.63 31.22
C PRO A 372 -1.48 7.13 31.15
N GLY A 373 -0.57 7.99 30.68
CA GLY A 373 -0.74 9.43 30.61
C GLY A 373 -0.13 10.17 31.82
N TYR A 374 -0.18 11.50 31.75
CA TYR A 374 0.26 12.40 32.82
C TYR A 374 -0.96 13.01 33.55
N ASP A 375 -0.90 13.10 34.87
CA ASP A 375 -1.89 13.80 35.71
C ASP A 375 -1.41 15.24 35.90
N GLU A 376 -1.97 16.18 35.14
CA GLU A 376 -1.62 17.61 35.17
C GLU A 376 -1.83 18.26 36.56
N VAL A 377 -2.82 17.78 37.32
CA VAL A 377 -3.14 18.35 38.64
C VAL A 377 -2.11 17.91 39.66
N LYS A 378 -1.73 16.63 39.63
CA LYS A 378 -0.74 16.06 40.56
C LYS A 378 0.71 16.22 40.08
N LYS A 379 0.91 16.65 38.83
CA LYS A 379 2.23 16.75 38.17
C LYS A 379 3.04 15.46 38.25
N GLN A 380 2.40 14.33 37.98
CA GLN A 380 3.04 13.02 37.97
C GLN A 380 2.41 12.09 36.93
N GLU A 381 3.13 11.04 36.54
CA GLU A 381 2.57 9.99 35.70
C GLU A 381 1.38 9.31 36.40
N LYS A 382 0.36 8.95 35.61
CA LYS A 382 -0.74 8.15 36.12
C LYS A 382 -0.23 6.75 36.47
N THR A 383 -0.80 6.15 37.52
CA THR A 383 -0.44 4.77 37.87
C THR A 383 -0.96 3.83 36.80
N LYS A 384 -0.07 2.97 36.28
CA LYS A 384 -0.46 1.85 35.41
C LYS A 384 -1.45 0.94 36.14
N ILE A 385 -2.49 0.50 35.44
CA ILE A 385 -3.40 -0.55 35.95
C ILE A 385 -2.62 -1.86 36.13
N SER A 386 -3.13 -2.80 36.92
CA SER A 386 -2.52 -4.12 37.04
C SER A 386 -2.51 -4.87 35.70
N PHE A 387 -1.63 -5.86 35.55
CA PHE A 387 -1.58 -6.67 34.33
C PHE A 387 -2.87 -7.48 34.15
N GLU A 388 -3.47 -7.92 35.25
CA GLU A 388 -4.74 -8.65 35.26
C GLU A 388 -5.91 -7.77 34.81
N GLU A 389 -5.94 -6.50 35.21
CA GLU A 389 -6.92 -5.52 34.71
C GLU A 389 -6.69 -5.21 33.23
N PHE A 390 -5.44 -5.04 32.81
CA PHE A 390 -5.08 -4.83 31.41
C PHE A 390 -5.59 -5.96 30.50
N VAL A 391 -5.37 -7.23 30.88
CA VAL A 391 -5.85 -8.38 30.10
C VAL A 391 -7.38 -8.42 30.02
N LYS A 392 -8.09 -8.04 31.09
CA LYS A 392 -9.57 -7.97 31.09
C LYS A 392 -10.14 -6.90 30.16
N GLU A 393 -9.35 -5.92 29.76
CA GLU A 393 -9.78 -4.87 28.83
C GLU A 393 -9.55 -5.25 27.36
N HIS A 394 -9.28 -6.52 27.06
CA HIS A 394 -9.15 -7.04 25.69
C HIS A 394 -8.16 -6.23 24.85
N PRO A 395 -6.88 -6.14 25.28
CA PRO A 395 -5.90 -5.21 24.71
C PRO A 395 -5.49 -5.58 23.27
N LEU A 396 -5.72 -6.84 22.88
CA LEU A 396 -5.35 -7.37 21.58
C LEU A 396 -6.36 -8.44 21.19
N ILE A 397 -7.02 -8.24 20.04
CA ILE A 397 -7.93 -9.21 19.44
C ILE A 397 -7.52 -9.49 18.00
N TYR A 398 -8.03 -10.58 17.43
CA TYR A 398 -7.67 -11.05 16.10
C TYR A 398 -8.89 -11.36 15.27
N TRP A 399 -8.75 -11.16 13.97
CA TRP A 399 -9.71 -11.60 12.96
C TRP A 399 -8.98 -12.33 11.85
N GLN A 400 -9.53 -13.47 11.41
CA GLN A 400 -8.97 -14.23 10.30
C GLN A 400 -9.46 -13.65 8.97
N ASP A 401 -8.52 -13.27 8.11
CA ASP A 401 -8.81 -12.74 6.80
C ASP A 401 -9.25 -13.84 5.80
N PRO A 402 -9.74 -13.45 4.60
CA PRO A 402 -10.15 -14.41 3.57
C PRO A 402 -9.04 -15.32 3.05
N PHE A 403 -7.78 -15.03 3.34
CA PHE A 403 -6.61 -15.82 2.94
C PHE A 403 -6.11 -16.73 4.07
N GLY A 404 -6.79 -16.73 5.23
CA GLY A 404 -6.50 -17.56 6.38
C GLY A 404 -5.46 -16.98 7.33
N GLU A 405 -4.98 -15.76 7.09
CA GLU A 405 -4.01 -15.05 7.92
C GLU A 405 -4.73 -14.21 9.00
N PHE A 406 -4.10 -13.97 10.15
CA PHE A 406 -4.74 -13.23 11.24
C PHE A 406 -4.30 -11.76 11.25
N ILE A 407 -5.26 -10.85 11.23
CA ILE A 407 -5.03 -9.42 11.42
C ILE A 407 -5.17 -9.10 12.92
N GLU A 408 -4.21 -8.36 13.45
CA GLU A 408 -4.20 -7.83 14.81
C GLU A 408 -5.01 -6.55 14.90
N PHE A 409 -5.84 -6.47 15.93
CA PHE A 409 -6.51 -5.26 16.35
C PHE A 409 -6.03 -4.92 17.76
N LYS A 410 -5.24 -3.86 17.88
CA LYS A 410 -4.67 -3.37 19.14
C LYS A 410 -5.60 -2.34 19.75
N ASN A 411 -6.00 -2.52 21.00
CA ASN A 411 -6.85 -1.57 21.68
C ASN A 411 -6.12 -0.23 21.78
N ALA A 412 -6.74 0.83 21.26
CA ALA A 412 -6.15 2.15 21.11
C ALA A 412 -5.70 2.77 22.44
N LYS A 413 -6.35 2.39 23.56
CA LYS A 413 -5.97 2.80 24.91
C LYS A 413 -4.54 2.39 25.29
N TYR A 414 -4.01 1.34 24.66
CA TYR A 414 -2.72 0.74 25.00
C TYR A 414 -1.64 0.95 23.93
N LEU A 415 -1.86 1.88 23.01
CA LEU A 415 -0.80 2.30 22.11
C LEU A 415 0.32 3.01 22.90
N PRO A 416 1.60 2.84 22.49
CA PRO A 416 2.69 3.57 23.11
C PRO A 416 2.48 5.08 22.92
N ALA A 417 3.02 5.88 23.85
CA ALA A 417 3.10 7.32 23.63
C ALA A 417 3.92 7.60 22.36
N VAL A 418 3.37 8.41 21.46
CA VAL A 418 4.01 8.78 20.19
C VAL A 418 5.10 9.81 20.42
N GLU A 419 6.25 9.39 20.95
CA GLU A 419 7.49 10.13 20.78
C GLU A 419 8.26 9.47 19.63
N CYS A 420 8.37 10.18 18.50
CA CYS A 420 9.33 9.83 17.45
C CYS A 420 10.74 10.04 18.05
N SER A 421 11.30 9.01 18.69
CA SER A 421 12.63 9.07 19.32
C SER A 421 13.75 8.82 18.33
#